data_AF-A0A3D1R5S7-F1
#
_entry.id   AF-A0A3D1R5S7-F1
#
_cell.length_a   1.000
_cell.length_b   1.000
_cell.length_c   1.000
_cell.angle_alpha   90.00
_cell.angle_beta   90.00
_cell.angle_gamma   90.00
#
_symmetry.space_group_name_H-M   'P 1'
#
loop_
_entity.id
_entity.type
_entity.pdbx_description
1 polymer ?
#
loop_
_entity_poly.entity_id
_entity_poly.type
_entity_poly.pdbx_seq_one_letter_code
_entity_poly.pdbx_strand_id
1 'polypeptide(L)' 'INNVETFYNLPGIVLNGPEWFASVGTEKSKGTKVFALSGRVARTGLAEVAYGTTVRQVIFDIGGG' A
#
# COMPACT_ATOMS: atom_id res chain seq x y z
N ILE A 1 14.62 -15.48 -2.14
CA ILE A 1 13.89 -15.34 -0.85
C ILE A 1 13.14 -14.02 -0.93
N ASN A 2 11.82 -14.00 -0.73
CA ASN A 2 10.99 -12.80 -0.87
C ASN A 2 10.17 -12.57 0.41
N ASN A 3 9.69 -11.34 0.61
CA ASN A 3 8.79 -11.00 1.70
C ASN A 3 7.40 -11.61 1.49
N VAL A 4 6.65 -11.82 2.57
CA VAL A 4 5.28 -12.35 2.54
C VAL A 4 4.35 -11.50 1.67
N GLU A 5 4.40 -10.17 1.78
CA GLU A 5 3.58 -9.25 1.00
C GLU A 5 3.91 -9.29 -0.50
N THR A 6 5.16 -9.61 -0.86
CA THR A 6 5.53 -9.83 -2.26
C THR A 6 4.72 -10.99 -2.86
N PHE A 7 4.54 -12.08 -2.11
CA PHE A 7 3.73 -13.21 -2.56
C PHE A 7 2.23 -12.91 -2.50
N TYR A 8 1.77 -12.12 -1.52
CA TYR A 8 0.37 -11.69 -1.42
C TYR A 8 -0.14 -10.97 -2.69
N ASN A 9 0.72 -10.21 -3.36
CA ASN A 9 0.35 -9.51 -4.59
C ASN A 9 0.19 -10.43 -5.81
N LEU A 10 0.76 -11.65 -5.80
CA LEU A 10 0.81 -12.51 -6.98
C LEU A 10 -0.58 -13.00 -7.44
N PRO A 11 -1.49 -13.50 -6.58
CA PRO A 11 -2.80 -13.96 -7.02
C PRO A 11 -3.59 -12.86 -7.76
N GLY A 12 -3.57 -11.63 -7.24
CA GLY A 12 -4.25 -10.50 -7.88
C GLY A 12 -3.67 -10.18 -9.26
N ILE A 13 -2.34 -10.19 -9.40
CA ILE A 13 -1.64 -9.97 -10.67
C ILE A 13 -1.95 -11.10 -11.67
N VAL A 14 -1.95 -12.36 -11.23
CA VAL A 14 -2.22 -13.51 -12.10
C VAL A 14 -3.66 -13.51 -12.61
N LEU A 15 -4.62 -13.15 -11.76
CA LEU A 15 -6.04 -13.15 -12.10
C LEU A 15 -6.46 -11.96 -12.98
N ASN A 16 -5.88 -10.78 -12.75
CA ASN A 16 -6.30 -9.53 -13.41
C ASN A 16 -5.29 -8.99 -14.45
N GLY A 17 -4.12 -9.61 -14.56
CA GLY A 17 -3.02 -9.17 -15.42
C GLY A 17 -2.08 -8.15 -14.75
N PRO A 18 -0.83 -8.03 -15.24
CA PRO A 18 0.15 -7.10 -14.68
C PRO A 18 -0.23 -5.62 -14.90
N GLU A 19 -0.96 -5.29 -15.96
CA GLU A 19 -1.43 -3.93 -16.25
C GLU A 19 -2.41 -3.42 -15.19
N TRP A 20 -3.26 -4.31 -14.65
CA TRP A 20 -4.15 -3.99 -13.55
C TRP A 20 -3.37 -3.51 -12.33
N PHE A 21 -2.34 -4.25 -11.92
CA PHE A 21 -1.48 -3.86 -10.80
C PHE A 21 -0.67 -2.60 -11.12
N ALA A 22 -0.20 -2.45 -12.36
CA ALA A 22 0.57 -1.29 -12.82
C ALA A 22 -0.26 -0.01 -13.04
N SER A 23 -1.60 -0.14 -13.08
CA SER A 23 -2.53 0.99 -13.18
C SER A 23 -2.63 1.79 -11.88
N VAL A 24 -2.21 1.19 -10.76
CA VAL A 24 -2.18 1.82 -9.44
C VAL A 24 -0.74 2.23 -9.09
N GLY A 25 -0.60 3.34 -8.38
CA GLY A 25 0.68 3.85 -7.92
C GLY A 25 1.24 4.97 -8.80
N THR A 26 2.56 5.07 -8.86
CA THR A 26 3.28 6.07 -9.67
C THR A 26 3.85 5.46 -10.95
N GLU A 27 4.53 6.26 -11.77
CA GLU A 27 5.24 5.76 -12.95
C GLU A 27 6.28 4.70 -12.60
N LYS A 28 7.09 4.93 -11.55
CA LYS A 28 8.23 4.07 -11.17
C LYS A 28 7.91 3.04 -10.09
N SER A 29 6.84 3.25 -9.32
CA SER A 29 6.45 2.35 -8.22
C SER A 29 4.99 1.98 -8.36
N LYS A 30 4.74 0.72 -8.75
CA LYS A 30 3.44 0.17 -9.11
C LYS A 30 2.75 -0.53 -7.95
N GLY A 31 1.42 -0.52 -7.98
CA GLY A 31 0.56 -1.18 -7.01
C GLY A 31 0.46 -0.45 -5.68
N THR A 32 0.16 -1.24 -4.65
CA THR A 32 -0.09 -0.78 -3.29
C THR A 32 0.99 -1.28 -2.33
N LYS A 33 1.02 -0.68 -1.15
CA LYS A 33 1.85 -1.08 -0.03
C LYS A 33 1.07 -0.98 1.26
N VAL A 34 1.20 -1.98 2.12
CA VAL A 34 0.65 -1.97 3.48
C VAL A 34 1.62 -1.28 4.43
N PHE A 35 1.12 -0.28 5.17
CA PHE A 35 1.81 0.42 6.24
C PHE A 35 1.21 0.06 7.60
N ALA A 36 2.06 -0.22 8.57
CA ALA A 36 1.66 -0.38 9.96
C ALA A 36 1.69 0.98 10.67
N LEU A 37 0.50 1.50 11.00
CA LEU A 37 0.31 2.71 11.79
C LEU A 37 0.30 2.36 13.28
N SER A 38 1.25 2.92 14.00
CA SER A 38 1.38 2.77 15.46
C SER A 38 1.89 4.06 16.09
N GLY A 39 1.82 4.15 17.43
CA GLY A 39 2.26 5.33 18.16
C GLY A 39 1.15 6.36 18.38
N ARG A 40 1.51 7.65 18.32
CA ARG A 40 0.58 8.77 18.58
C ARG A 40 -0.17 9.17 17.31
N VAL A 41 -1.15 8.35 16.96
CA VAL A 41 -2.17 8.65 15.95
C VAL A 41 -3.54 8.25 16.49
N ALA A 42 -4.60 8.93 16.08
CA ALA A 42 -5.96 8.62 16.54
C ALA A 42 -6.44 7.22 16.12
N ARG A 43 -5.98 6.72 14.97
CA ARG A 43 -6.34 5.41 14.39
C ARG A 43 -5.08 4.60 14.08
N THR A 44 -4.83 3.58 14.88
CA THR A 44 -3.75 2.59 14.65
C THR A 44 -4.24 1.40 13.85
N GLY A 45 -3.33 0.71 13.16
CA GLY A 45 -3.66 -0.51 12.42
C GLY A 45 -2.82 -0.69 11.18
N LEU A 46 -3.36 -1.44 10.22
CA LEU A 46 -2.75 -1.61 8.89
C LEU A 46 -3.51 -0.77 7.88
N ALA A 47 -2.79 0.00 7.08
CA ALA A 47 -3.33 0.81 6.00
C ALA A 47 -2.69 0.38 4.68
N GLU A 48 -3.48 -0.14 3.76
CA GLU A 48 -3.05 -0.35 2.38
C GLU A 48 -3.24 0.93 1.59
N VAL A 49 -2.17 1.43 0.98
CA VAL A 49 -2.18 2.67 0.19
C VAL A 49 -1.47 2.48 -1.13
N ALA A 50 -1.85 3.26 -2.14
CA ALA A 50 -1.14 3.29 -3.40
C ALA A 50 0.26 3.90 -3.24
N TYR A 51 1.23 3.40 -4.00
CA TYR A 51 2.52 4.09 -4.08
C TYR A 51 2.33 5.53 -4.58
N GLY A 52 3.01 6.48 -3.94
CA GLY A 52 2.82 7.91 -4.18
C GLY A 52 1.97 8.61 -3.12
N THR A 53 1.23 7.86 -2.28
CA THR A 53 0.62 8.42 -1.07
C THR A 53 1.72 8.93 -0.13
N THR A 54 1.61 10.19 0.29
CA THR A 54 2.61 10.81 1.17
C THR A 54 2.43 10.35 2.61
N VAL A 55 3.51 10.32 3.39
CA VAL A 55 3.46 9.99 4.83
C VAL A 55 2.51 10.93 5.59
N ARG A 56 2.42 12.20 5.20
CA ARG A 56 1.46 13.16 5.76
C ARG A 56 0.01 12.67 5.59
N GLN A 57 -0.37 12.24 4.38
CA GLN A 57 -1.71 11.70 4.14
C GLN A 57 -1.97 10.43 4.96
N VAL A 58 -0.97 9.55 5.07
CA VAL A 58 -1.09 8.34 5.90
C VAL A 58 -1.31 8.70 7.38
N ILE A 59 -0.62 9.69 7.92
CA ILE A 59 -0.76 10.09 9.33
C ILE A 59 -2.07 10.84 9.59
N PHE A 60 -2.37 11.87 8.80
CA PHE A 60 -3.47 12.78 9.10
C PHE A 60 -4.79 12.29 8.51
N ASP A 61 -4.80 11.84 7.25
CA ASP A 61 -6.05 11.47 6.57
C ASP A 61 -6.49 10.05 6.95
N ILE A 62 -5.55 9.12 7.10
CA ILE A 62 -5.81 7.71 7.48
C ILE A 62 -5.63 7.49 8.98
N GLY A 63 -4.53 7.98 9.56
CA GLY A 63 -4.26 7.89 11.00
C GLY A 63 -5.11 8.83 11.84
N GLY A 64 -5.70 9.89 11.26
CA GLY A 64 -6.58 10.83 11.98
C GLY A 64 -5.85 11.85 12.84
N GLY A 65 -4.56 12.09 12.60
CA GLY A 65 -3.72 12.98 13.40
C GLY A 65 -2.94 12.25 14.47
#